data_AF-A0AAD5N0U3-F1
#
_entry.id   AF-A0AAD5N0U3-F1
#
_cell.length_a   1.000
_cell.length_b   1.000
_cell.length_c   1.000
_cell.angle_alpha   90.00
_cell.angle_beta   90.00
_cell.angle_gamma   90.00
#
_symmetry.space_group_name_H-M   'P 1'
#
loop_
_entity.id
_entity.type
_entity.pdbx_description
1 polymer ?
#
loop_
_entity_poly.entity_id
_entity_poly.type
_entity_poly.pdbx_seq_one_letter_code
_entity_poly.pdbx_strand_id
1 'polypeptide(L)'
;MDISDDSDFYGNLILSQPSDTNLPDLGDEETVMNLQQRVQDFDVDAWMFQQQENPGRAVPRSTLVGDTSHLHNPYAGVPYAWQLTETVDEFLVRLPPKTTELSEQTPWIFICNPYIPRVEKAMAQNQLSKGNEDEAPEEEGSRTALVIEGGHERLQIASKFIDGIPRNIPISVQEREVNKEKKSAAEDILRLAHAAKVRAGKWMLFCPPAEVNDVWDIVAKATANNELGIAAKVAPKPIDEDSRRDRLICVYTTDFADKADVGRVLQKLRELRLVEARGRPIYYKPDVYTYIGISSGNIWGLKASIYSSNDIFRS
;
A
#
# COMPACT_ATOMS: atom_id res chain seq x y z
N MET A 1 64.51 9.46 -7.53
CA MET A 1 65.08 10.74 -7.96
C MET A 1 63.95 11.53 -8.56
N ASP A 2 63.47 12.64 -8.04
CA ASP A 2 63.64 13.41 -6.79
C ASP A 2 62.44 14.40 -6.86
N ILE A 3 61.68 14.59 -5.77
CA ILE A 3 61.61 15.84 -4.96
C ILE A 3 61.26 17.06 -5.85
N SER A 4 60.15 17.80 -5.70
CA SER A 4 59.52 18.49 -4.55
C SER A 4 58.27 19.23 -5.15
N ASP A 5 57.34 19.92 -4.49
CA ASP A 5 56.93 20.25 -3.12
C ASP A 5 55.66 21.14 -3.30
N ASP A 6 54.67 20.99 -2.41
CA ASP A 6 53.75 22.06 -1.96
C ASP A 6 52.77 21.47 -0.93
N SER A 7 53.31 21.38 0.29
CA SER A 7 52.66 21.60 1.60
C SER A 7 51.74 22.86 1.57
N ASP A 8 50.67 23.09 2.33
CA ASP A 8 50.28 22.69 3.67
C ASP A 8 48.78 23.04 3.85
N PHE A 9 47.93 22.10 4.28
CA PHE A 9 46.79 22.49 5.12
C PHE A 9 46.25 21.25 5.87
N TYR A 10 46.61 21.19 7.15
CA TYR A 10 46.19 20.23 8.19
C TYR A 10 46.93 18.88 8.22
N GLY A 11 47.97 18.87 9.05
CA GLY A 11 48.75 17.70 9.44
C GLY A 11 47.99 16.74 10.37
N ASN A 12 48.34 15.47 10.21
CA ASN A 12 48.06 14.38 11.13
C ASN A 12 48.85 14.54 12.43
N LEU A 13 48.26 14.18 13.57
CA LEU A 13 49.02 13.76 14.75
C LEU A 13 48.54 12.40 15.24
N ILE A 14 49.49 11.49 15.31
CA ILE A 14 49.42 10.11 15.81
C ILE A 14 49.36 10.12 17.34
N LEU A 15 48.59 9.16 17.85
CA LEU A 15 48.52 8.58 19.21
C LEU A 15 49.73 8.85 20.14
N SER A 16 49.45 9.48 21.28
CA SER A 16 50.24 9.34 22.51
C SER A 16 49.34 8.87 23.67
N GLN A 17 49.87 7.96 24.48
CA GLN A 17 49.26 7.43 25.72
C GLN A 17 49.04 8.53 26.77
N PRO A 18 48.09 8.37 27.71
CA PRO A 18 47.57 9.47 28.52
C PRO A 18 48.55 9.83 29.65
N SER A 19 48.88 11.11 29.73
CA SER A 19 49.46 11.72 30.92
C SER A 19 48.38 12.52 31.63
N ASP A 20 48.30 12.32 32.95
CA ASP A 20 47.33 12.87 33.87
C ASP A 20 47.13 14.40 33.80
N THR A 21 45.93 14.80 34.24
CA THR A 21 45.47 16.11 34.70
C THR A 21 45.11 17.18 33.65
N ASN A 22 43.79 17.34 33.41
CA ASN A 22 42.96 18.39 34.03
C ASN A 22 41.56 18.38 33.39
N LEU A 23 40.64 17.60 33.97
CA LEU A 23 39.20 17.79 33.76
C LEU A 23 38.70 18.89 34.73
N PRO A 24 37.74 19.74 34.31
CA PRO A 24 37.14 20.73 35.18
C PRO A 24 36.40 20.04 36.34
N ASP A 25 36.67 20.56 37.54
CA ASP A 25 36.15 20.15 38.84
C ASP A 25 34.61 19.97 38.82
N LEU A 26 34.19 18.71 38.78
CA LEU A 26 32.79 18.28 38.83
C LEU A 26 32.48 17.78 40.25
N GLY A 27 32.56 18.69 41.22
CA GLY A 27 32.03 18.52 42.57
C GLY A 27 32.83 17.56 43.44
N ASP A 28 32.87 17.87 44.75
CA ASP A 28 33.58 17.10 45.78
C ASP A 28 33.46 15.58 45.56
N GLU A 29 34.56 14.83 45.57
CA GLU A 29 34.62 13.38 45.28
C GLU A 29 33.60 12.56 46.12
N GLU A 30 33.30 13.04 47.32
CA GLU A 30 32.26 12.49 48.20
C GLU A 30 30.85 12.57 47.56
N THR A 31 30.54 13.65 46.86
CA THR A 31 29.29 13.85 46.14
C THR A 31 29.17 12.89 44.96
N VAL A 32 30.27 12.69 44.21
CA VAL A 32 30.29 11.78 43.06
C VAL A 32 30.10 10.32 43.52
N MET A 33 30.79 9.92 44.60
CA MET A 33 30.61 8.58 45.19
C MET A 33 29.20 8.39 45.74
N ASN A 34 28.64 9.40 46.42
CA ASN A 34 27.26 9.34 46.93
C ASN A 34 26.23 9.20 45.81
N LEU A 35 26.41 9.94 44.71
CA LEU A 35 25.53 9.86 43.54
C LEU A 35 25.64 8.50 42.84
N GLN A 36 26.85 7.95 42.70
CA GLN A 36 27.05 6.62 42.10
C GLN A 36 26.44 5.51 42.96
N GLN A 37 26.59 5.59 44.29
CA GLN A 37 25.96 4.67 45.24
C GLN A 37 24.42 4.75 45.13
N ARG A 38 23.87 5.96 45.07
CA ARG A 38 22.42 6.18 44.91
C ARG A 38 21.87 5.68 43.59
N VAL A 39 22.67 5.67 42.53
CA VAL A 39 22.28 5.10 41.23
C VAL A 39 22.32 3.57 41.26
N GLN A 40 23.32 2.98 41.93
CA GLN A 40 23.40 1.53 42.11
C GLN A 40 22.27 0.98 42.99
N ASP A 41 21.89 1.72 44.03
CA ASP A 41 20.84 1.32 44.96
C ASP A 41 19.43 1.78 44.52
N PHE A 42 19.30 2.35 43.31
CA PHE A 42 18.02 2.83 42.80
C PHE A 42 17.16 1.70 42.23
N ASP A 43 16.15 1.31 42.99
CA ASP A 43 15.13 0.36 42.56
C ASP A 43 14.13 1.05 41.60
N VAL A 44 14.33 0.80 40.31
CA VAL A 44 13.50 1.35 39.23
C VAL A 44 12.04 0.89 39.34
N ASP A 45 11.81 -0.35 39.78
CA ASP A 45 10.48 -0.94 39.85
C ASP A 45 9.69 -0.38 41.03
N ALA A 46 10.33 -0.22 42.19
CA ALA A 46 9.74 0.45 43.35
C ALA A 46 9.44 1.94 43.08
N TRP A 47 10.31 2.63 42.35
CA TRP A 47 10.08 4.02 41.94
C TRP A 47 8.91 4.15 40.96
N MET A 48 8.78 3.23 39.99
CA MET A 48 7.64 3.21 39.08
C MET A 48 6.32 2.91 39.79
N PHE A 49 6.34 2.02 40.80
CA PHE A 49 5.15 1.71 41.60
C PHE A 49 4.70 2.91 42.45
N GLN A 50 5.63 3.66 43.05
CA GLN A 50 5.32 4.89 43.78
C GLN A 50 4.85 6.04 42.86
N GLN A 51 5.24 6.05 41.58
CA GLN A 51 4.78 7.05 40.61
C GLN A 51 3.34 6.81 40.13
N GLN A 52 2.83 5.58 40.17
CA GLN A 52 1.44 5.28 39.82
C GLN A 52 0.42 5.83 40.82
N GLU A 53 0.81 6.05 42.09
CA GLU A 53 -0.09 6.55 43.14
C GLU A 53 -0.21 8.08 43.22
N ASN A 54 0.44 8.84 42.32
CA ASN A 54 0.47 10.31 42.37
C ASN A 54 -0.36 10.94 41.21
N PRO A 55 -1.65 11.27 41.43
CA PRO A 55 -2.62 11.58 40.36
C PRO A 55 -2.47 12.98 39.70
N GLY A 56 -1.34 13.67 39.88
CA GLY A 56 -1.20 15.10 39.58
C GLY A 56 -0.14 15.53 38.55
N ARG A 57 0.58 14.60 37.90
CA ARG A 57 1.64 14.96 36.93
C ARG A 57 1.24 14.58 35.52
N ALA A 58 1.44 15.49 34.56
CA ALA A 58 1.27 15.21 33.14
C ALA A 58 2.19 14.05 32.74
N VAL A 59 1.58 12.90 32.44
CA VAL A 59 2.27 11.73 31.91
C VAL A 59 2.85 12.14 30.56
N PRO A 60 4.14 11.89 30.27
CA PRO A 60 4.62 11.94 28.89
C PRO A 60 3.65 11.10 28.09
N ARG A 61 3.13 11.61 26.98
CA ARG A 61 2.21 10.86 26.12
C ARG A 61 3.00 9.65 25.61
N SER A 62 2.99 8.57 26.39
CA SER A 62 3.26 7.23 25.93
C SER A 62 2.26 7.09 24.80
N THR A 63 2.78 7.15 23.58
CA THR A 63 2.09 6.64 22.41
C THR A 63 1.48 5.32 22.87
N LEU A 64 0.16 5.30 22.98
CA LEU A 64 -0.63 4.11 23.27
C LEU A 64 -0.42 3.16 22.09
N VAL A 65 0.76 2.58 21.95
CA VAL A 65 0.98 1.39 21.16
C VAL A 65 0.49 0.28 22.08
N GLY A 66 -0.83 0.10 22.12
CA GLY A 66 -1.39 -1.15 22.63
C GLY A 66 -0.71 -2.31 21.92
N ASP A 67 -0.63 -3.48 22.55
CA ASP A 67 0.07 -4.66 22.00
C ASP A 67 -0.21 -4.87 20.50
N THR A 68 0.69 -4.36 19.63
CA THR A 68 0.58 -4.40 18.17
C THR A 68 1.18 -5.67 17.59
N SER A 69 1.58 -6.64 18.43
CA SER A 69 2.19 -7.90 18.00
C SER A 69 1.32 -8.72 17.04
N HIS A 70 0.00 -8.51 17.10
CA HIS A 70 -0.99 -9.15 16.23
C HIS A 70 -1.34 -8.34 14.98
N LEU A 71 -0.81 -7.12 14.83
CA LEU A 71 -1.05 -6.26 13.67
C LEU A 71 0.00 -6.48 12.60
N HIS A 72 -0.42 -6.39 11.35
CA HIS A 72 0.40 -6.62 10.18
C HIS A 72 0.48 -5.34 9.34
N ASN A 73 1.65 -5.02 8.80
CA ASN A 73 1.77 -3.94 7.82
C ASN A 73 2.63 -4.40 6.63
N PRO A 74 2.03 -4.81 5.50
CA PRO A 74 2.80 -5.18 4.31
C PRO A 74 3.61 -4.01 3.72
N TYR A 75 3.34 -2.77 4.14
CA TYR A 75 4.03 -1.56 3.69
C TYR A 75 4.98 -0.99 4.75
N ALA A 76 5.41 -1.81 5.72
CA ALA A 76 6.37 -1.39 6.74
C ALA A 76 7.64 -0.81 6.08
N GLY A 77 8.04 0.39 6.49
CA GLY A 77 9.22 1.10 5.97
C GLY A 77 9.02 1.78 4.61
N VAL A 78 7.85 1.67 3.98
CA VAL A 78 7.54 2.36 2.72
C VAL A 78 7.14 3.81 3.02
N PRO A 79 7.92 4.83 2.60
CA PRO A 79 7.74 6.21 3.07
C PRO A 79 6.40 6.84 2.65
N TYR A 80 5.84 6.39 1.52
CA TYR A 80 4.56 6.84 0.98
C TYR A 80 3.36 5.99 1.46
N ALA A 81 3.54 5.18 2.50
CA ALA A 81 2.48 4.38 3.10
C ALA A 81 2.30 4.72 4.59
N TRP A 82 1.11 4.42 5.12
CA TRP A 82 0.83 4.47 6.55
C TRP A 82 1.71 3.47 7.32
N GLN A 83 2.24 3.91 8.46
CA GLN A 83 3.05 3.10 9.36
C GLN A 83 2.35 2.85 10.69
N LEU A 84 2.60 1.69 11.31
CA LEU A 84 2.03 1.37 12.64
C LEU A 84 2.58 2.28 13.76
N THR A 85 3.68 2.99 13.49
CA THR A 85 4.32 3.93 14.42
C THR A 85 3.64 5.31 14.46
N GLU A 86 2.65 5.54 13.61
CA GLU A 86 1.86 6.79 13.56
C GLU A 86 0.37 6.48 13.58
N THR A 87 -0.42 7.43 14.09
CA THR A 87 -1.88 7.39 13.96
C THR A 87 -2.31 7.62 12.52
N VAL A 88 -3.53 7.19 12.17
CA VAL A 88 -4.09 7.44 10.83
C VAL A 88 -4.23 8.94 10.55
N ASP A 89 -4.56 9.75 11.56
CA ASP A 89 -4.66 11.21 11.40
C ASP A 89 -3.29 11.86 11.12
N GLU A 90 -2.23 11.42 11.81
CA GLU A 90 -0.86 11.88 11.53
C GLU A 90 -0.42 11.51 10.12
N PHE A 91 -0.74 10.30 9.66
CA PHE A 91 -0.50 9.87 8.28
C PHE A 91 -1.23 10.73 7.25
N LEU A 92 -2.49 11.07 7.50
CA LEU A 92 -3.29 11.91 6.59
C LEU A 92 -2.77 13.36 6.52
N VAL A 93 -2.18 13.87 7.60
CA VAL A 93 -1.48 15.16 7.62
C VAL A 93 -0.12 15.08 6.91
N ARG A 94 0.59 13.96 7.05
CA ARG A 94 1.90 13.73 6.45
C ARG A 94 1.83 13.53 4.93
N LEU A 95 0.80 12.82 4.44
CA LEU A 95 0.62 12.48 3.01
C LEU A 95 -0.78 12.84 2.48
N PRO A 96 -1.17 14.13 2.48
CA PRO A 96 -2.41 14.58 1.86
C PRO A 96 -2.33 14.41 0.32
N PRO A 97 -3.21 13.62 -0.33
CA PRO A 97 -3.12 13.34 -1.76
C PRO A 97 -3.25 14.57 -2.65
N LYS A 98 -3.96 15.62 -2.19
CA LYS A 98 -4.12 16.87 -2.93
C LYS A 98 -2.81 17.64 -3.13
N THR A 99 -1.88 17.57 -2.18
CA THR A 99 -0.63 18.37 -2.20
C THR A 99 0.63 17.53 -2.29
N THR A 100 0.56 16.23 -2.00
CA THR A 100 1.68 15.30 -2.19
C THR A 100 1.90 15.09 -3.69
N GLU A 101 3.05 15.47 -4.21
CA GLU A 101 3.37 15.37 -5.65
C GLU A 101 3.70 13.94 -6.07
N LEU A 102 3.29 13.59 -7.29
CA LEU A 102 3.64 12.35 -7.95
C LEU A 102 5.12 12.39 -8.34
N SER A 103 5.87 11.39 -7.87
CA SER A 103 7.27 11.18 -8.24
C SER A 103 7.59 9.69 -8.29
N GLU A 104 8.79 9.34 -8.73
CA GLU A 104 9.27 7.95 -8.65
C GLU A 104 9.37 7.46 -7.19
N GLN A 105 9.63 8.37 -6.25
CA GLN A 105 9.72 8.06 -4.83
C GLN A 105 8.34 8.01 -4.16
N THR A 106 7.31 8.59 -4.78
CA THR A 106 5.92 8.60 -4.28
C THR A 106 4.98 8.32 -5.45
N PRO A 107 4.93 7.07 -5.96
CA PRO A 107 4.06 6.73 -7.08
C PRO A 107 2.59 6.65 -6.66
N TRP A 108 2.34 6.29 -5.40
CA TRP A 108 1.02 6.11 -4.78
C TRP A 108 1.10 6.44 -3.30
N ILE A 109 -0.04 6.72 -2.67
CA ILE A 109 -0.16 6.78 -1.21
C ILE A 109 -0.97 5.56 -0.76
N PHE A 110 -0.44 4.77 0.18
CA PHE A 110 -1.03 3.50 0.60
C PHE A 110 -1.45 3.48 2.07
N ILE A 111 -2.49 2.70 2.36
CA ILE A 111 -2.86 2.28 3.70
C ILE A 111 -3.30 0.83 3.68
N CYS A 112 -2.88 0.05 4.67
CA CYS A 112 -3.28 -1.35 4.82
C CYS A 112 -4.35 -1.51 5.90
N ASN A 113 -5.08 -2.61 5.83
CA ASN A 113 -5.86 -3.10 6.95
C ASN A 113 -4.94 -3.95 7.83
N PRO A 114 -4.66 -3.54 9.08
CA PRO A 114 -3.63 -4.16 9.89
C PRO A 114 -4.04 -5.52 10.47
N TYR A 115 -5.31 -5.93 10.34
CA TYR A 115 -5.82 -7.17 10.89
C TYR A 115 -5.77 -8.35 9.90
N ILE A 116 -5.36 -8.10 8.65
CA ILE A 116 -5.30 -9.13 7.61
C ILE A 116 -3.84 -9.33 7.19
N PRO A 117 -3.23 -10.49 7.50
CA PRO A 117 -1.83 -10.74 7.14
C PRO A 117 -1.64 -10.79 5.62
N ARG A 118 -0.56 -10.16 5.16
CA ARG A 118 -0.16 -10.09 3.76
C ARG A 118 1.36 -10.16 3.65
N VAL A 119 1.83 -10.55 2.47
CA VAL A 119 3.26 -10.57 2.15
C VAL A 119 3.76 -9.12 2.13
N GLU A 120 4.92 -8.90 2.76
CA GLU A 120 5.61 -7.60 2.73
C GLU A 120 5.90 -7.18 1.29
N LYS A 121 5.71 -5.89 0.98
CA LYS A 121 5.90 -5.34 -0.37
C LYS A 121 7.29 -5.69 -0.93
N ALA A 122 8.33 -5.65 -0.10
CA ALA A 122 9.69 -5.97 -0.51
C ALA A 122 9.90 -7.44 -0.92
N MET A 123 9.06 -8.37 -0.44
CA MET A 123 9.15 -9.80 -0.72
C MET A 123 8.13 -10.28 -1.77
N ALA A 124 7.20 -9.41 -2.19
CA ALA A 124 6.14 -9.76 -3.11
C ALA A 124 6.66 -9.99 -4.55
N GLN A 125 6.12 -10.99 -5.25
CA GLN A 125 6.54 -11.33 -6.61
C GLN A 125 6.17 -10.24 -7.63
N ASN A 126 5.10 -9.48 -7.38
CA ASN A 126 4.69 -8.36 -8.22
C ASN A 126 5.78 -7.29 -8.38
N GLN A 127 6.76 -7.20 -7.45
CA GLN A 127 7.92 -6.30 -7.60
C GLN A 127 8.83 -6.67 -8.77
N LEU A 128 8.75 -7.91 -9.28
CA LEU A 128 9.48 -8.36 -10.46
C LEU A 128 8.78 -7.98 -11.77
N SER A 129 7.51 -7.54 -11.70
CA SER A 129 6.71 -7.16 -12.86
C SER A 129 6.73 -5.64 -13.04
N LYS A 130 7.61 -5.16 -13.92
CA LYS A 130 7.75 -3.73 -14.21
C LYS A 130 6.39 -3.06 -14.54
N GLY A 131 6.04 -2.02 -13.80
CA GLY A 131 4.79 -1.25 -13.95
C GLY A 131 3.59 -1.78 -13.17
N ASN A 132 3.73 -2.91 -12.46
CA ASN A 132 2.67 -3.52 -11.65
C ASN A 132 3.06 -3.65 -10.17
N GLU A 133 4.13 -2.98 -9.73
CA GLU A 133 4.70 -3.07 -8.38
C GLU A 133 3.76 -2.52 -7.29
N ASP A 134 2.76 -1.75 -7.70
CA ASP A 134 1.87 -0.97 -6.84
C ASP A 134 0.44 -1.52 -6.73
N GLU A 135 0.26 -2.79 -7.09
CA GLU A 135 -1.00 -3.50 -6.93
C GLU A 135 -1.22 -3.97 -5.47
N ALA A 136 -2.25 -4.78 -5.20
CA ALA A 136 -2.56 -5.21 -3.83
C ALA A 136 -1.37 -5.92 -3.17
N PRO A 137 -1.25 -5.87 -1.83
CA PRO A 137 -0.27 -6.69 -1.14
C PRO A 137 -0.63 -8.17 -1.32
N GLU A 138 0.36 -8.98 -1.70
CA GLU A 138 0.14 -10.38 -2.07
C GLU A 138 -0.30 -11.23 -0.87
N GLU A 139 -0.99 -12.32 -1.15
CA GLU A 139 -1.18 -13.39 -0.17
C GLU A 139 -0.04 -14.42 -0.23
N GLU A 140 0.14 -15.15 0.87
CA GLU A 140 1.17 -16.18 0.96
C GLU A 140 0.94 -17.32 -0.04
N GLY A 141 1.99 -17.61 -0.82
CA GLY A 141 1.98 -18.61 -1.87
C GLY A 141 1.39 -18.14 -3.19
N SER A 142 1.19 -16.83 -3.38
CA SER A 142 0.88 -16.23 -4.68
C SER A 142 1.93 -16.62 -5.73
N ARG A 143 1.48 -16.99 -6.93
CA ARG A 143 2.34 -17.35 -8.07
C ARG A 143 2.16 -16.32 -9.18
N THR A 144 2.43 -15.05 -8.88
CA THR A 144 2.17 -13.90 -9.76
C THR A 144 2.85 -14.03 -11.11
N ALA A 145 4.10 -14.50 -11.15
CA ALA A 145 4.83 -14.71 -12.41
C ALA A 145 4.13 -15.72 -13.34
N LEU A 146 3.62 -16.83 -12.79
CA LEU A 146 2.89 -17.84 -13.56
C LEU A 146 1.59 -17.28 -14.14
N VAL A 147 0.87 -16.46 -13.38
CA VAL A 147 -0.36 -15.83 -13.85
C VAL A 147 -0.10 -14.83 -14.96
N ILE A 148 0.99 -14.07 -14.86
CA ILE A 148 1.42 -13.14 -15.92
C ILE A 148 1.74 -13.90 -17.21
N GLU A 149 2.56 -14.94 -17.13
CA GLU A 149 2.95 -15.75 -18.28
C GLU A 149 1.74 -16.44 -18.92
N GLY A 150 1.00 -17.25 -18.15
CA GLY A 150 -0.16 -17.99 -18.65
C GLY A 150 -1.30 -17.08 -19.10
N GLY A 151 -1.48 -15.91 -18.48
CA GLY A 151 -2.45 -14.91 -18.91
C GLY A 151 -2.10 -14.32 -20.27
N HIS A 152 -0.83 -13.97 -20.51
CA HIS A 152 -0.38 -13.50 -21.83
C HIS A 152 -0.51 -14.59 -22.90
N GLU A 153 -0.13 -15.83 -22.60
CA GLU A 153 -0.32 -16.95 -23.53
C GLU A 153 -1.80 -17.14 -23.89
N ARG A 154 -2.70 -17.09 -22.89
CA ARG A 154 -4.14 -17.22 -23.13
C ARG A 154 -4.69 -16.09 -24.01
N LEU A 155 -4.21 -14.86 -23.82
CA LEU A 155 -4.55 -13.71 -24.65
C LEU A 155 -4.02 -13.86 -26.08
N GLN A 156 -2.80 -14.36 -26.27
CA GLN A 156 -2.24 -14.64 -27.60
C GLN A 156 -3.03 -15.71 -28.34
N ILE A 157 -3.47 -16.77 -27.65
CA ILE A 157 -4.34 -17.81 -28.22
C ILE A 157 -5.67 -17.19 -28.68
N ALA A 158 -6.28 -16.34 -27.84
CA ALA A 158 -7.52 -15.66 -28.19
C ALA A 158 -7.34 -14.76 -29.43
N SER A 159 -6.27 -13.97 -29.49
CA SER A 159 -5.95 -13.14 -30.66
C SER A 159 -5.83 -13.96 -31.94
N LYS A 160 -5.04 -15.05 -31.92
CA LYS A 160 -4.87 -15.94 -33.08
C LYS A 160 -6.19 -16.56 -33.54
N PHE A 161 -7.05 -16.95 -32.60
CA PHE A 161 -8.38 -17.46 -32.91
C PHE A 161 -9.23 -16.40 -33.61
N ILE A 162 -9.30 -15.19 -33.03
CA ILE A 162 -10.09 -14.07 -33.55
C ILE A 162 -9.62 -13.66 -34.95
N ASP A 163 -8.31 -13.57 -35.17
CA ASP A 163 -7.72 -13.23 -36.47
C ASP A 163 -7.97 -14.32 -37.53
N GLY A 164 -8.11 -15.57 -37.09
CA GLY A 164 -8.38 -16.73 -37.93
C GLY A 164 -9.85 -16.90 -38.34
N ILE A 165 -10.77 -16.08 -37.82
CA ILE A 165 -12.20 -16.18 -38.17
C ILE A 165 -12.39 -15.83 -39.66
N PRO A 166 -13.03 -16.70 -40.46
CA PRO A 166 -13.25 -16.44 -41.89
C PRO A 166 -14.06 -15.16 -42.11
N ARG A 167 -13.61 -14.31 -43.05
CA ARG A 167 -14.31 -13.05 -43.38
C ARG A 167 -15.50 -13.24 -44.33
N ASN A 168 -15.69 -14.44 -44.85
CA ASN A 168 -16.75 -14.80 -45.79
C ASN A 168 -18.06 -15.23 -45.11
N ILE A 169 -18.09 -15.37 -43.78
CA ILE A 169 -19.31 -15.66 -43.00
C ILE A 169 -20.03 -14.37 -42.57
N PRO A 170 -21.33 -14.41 -42.26
CA PRO A 170 -22.08 -13.23 -41.82
C PRO A 170 -21.45 -12.55 -40.58
N ILE A 171 -21.47 -11.20 -40.56
CA ILE A 171 -20.86 -10.39 -39.48
C ILE A 171 -21.39 -10.78 -38.09
N SER A 172 -22.70 -11.04 -37.97
CA SER A 172 -23.31 -11.46 -36.69
C SER A 172 -22.76 -12.78 -36.16
N VAL A 173 -22.35 -13.69 -37.05
CA VAL A 173 -21.71 -14.95 -36.68
C VAL A 173 -20.27 -14.69 -36.24
N GLN A 174 -19.53 -13.82 -36.96
CA GLN A 174 -18.18 -13.41 -36.56
C GLN A 174 -18.19 -12.78 -35.16
N GLU A 175 -19.06 -11.80 -34.92
CA GLU A 175 -19.20 -11.13 -33.63
C GLU A 175 -19.56 -12.10 -32.50
N ARG A 176 -20.45 -13.07 -32.76
CA ARG A 176 -20.80 -14.11 -31.79
C ARG A 176 -19.60 -14.96 -31.40
N GLU A 177 -18.81 -15.44 -32.38
CA GLU A 177 -17.63 -16.26 -32.10
C GLU A 177 -16.53 -15.44 -31.41
N VAL A 178 -16.32 -14.18 -31.82
CA VAL A 178 -15.40 -13.25 -31.14
C VAL A 178 -15.81 -13.05 -29.67
N ASN A 179 -17.09 -12.76 -29.41
CA ASN A 179 -17.57 -12.53 -28.04
C ASN A 179 -17.49 -13.79 -27.18
N LYS A 180 -17.74 -14.97 -27.78
CA LYS A 180 -17.59 -16.27 -27.11
C LYS A 180 -16.14 -16.51 -26.72
N GLU A 181 -15.19 -16.28 -27.63
CA GLU A 181 -13.76 -16.48 -27.36
C GLU A 181 -13.26 -15.49 -26.30
N LYS A 182 -13.63 -14.21 -26.42
CA LYS A 182 -13.32 -13.19 -25.42
C LYS A 182 -13.80 -13.58 -24.02
N LYS A 183 -15.04 -14.09 -23.93
CA LYS A 183 -15.60 -14.55 -22.66
C LYS A 183 -14.84 -15.76 -22.12
N SER A 184 -14.53 -16.75 -22.96
CA SER A 184 -13.75 -17.92 -22.55
C SER A 184 -12.37 -17.52 -22.05
N ALA A 185 -11.67 -16.63 -22.76
CA ALA A 185 -10.34 -16.16 -22.38
C ALA A 185 -10.36 -15.46 -21.02
N ALA A 186 -11.33 -14.57 -20.79
CA ALA A 186 -11.50 -13.90 -19.52
C ALA A 186 -11.75 -14.90 -18.37
N GLU A 187 -12.64 -15.89 -18.58
CA GLU A 187 -12.91 -16.92 -17.58
C GLU A 187 -11.68 -17.78 -17.27
N ASP A 188 -10.92 -18.19 -18.28
CA ASP A 188 -9.71 -18.99 -18.10
C ASP A 188 -8.61 -18.23 -17.34
N ILE A 189 -8.43 -16.94 -17.65
CA ILE A 189 -7.51 -16.05 -16.93
C ILE A 189 -7.90 -15.93 -15.46
N LEU A 190 -9.19 -15.72 -15.16
CA LEU A 190 -9.67 -15.62 -13.79
C LEU A 190 -9.52 -16.95 -13.03
N ARG A 191 -9.78 -18.09 -13.69
CA ARG A 191 -9.55 -19.42 -13.09
C ARG A 191 -8.07 -19.66 -12.79
N LEU A 192 -7.18 -19.29 -13.72
CA LEU A 192 -5.73 -19.37 -13.52
C LEU A 192 -5.29 -18.53 -12.33
N ALA A 193 -5.74 -17.27 -12.27
CA ALA A 193 -5.44 -16.35 -11.19
C ALA A 193 -5.89 -16.91 -9.82
N HIS A 194 -7.09 -17.49 -9.78
CA HIS A 194 -7.62 -18.12 -8.57
C HIS A 194 -6.79 -19.33 -8.12
N ALA A 195 -6.51 -20.26 -9.04
CA ALA A 195 -5.69 -21.44 -8.76
C ALA A 195 -4.25 -21.10 -8.33
N ALA A 196 -3.73 -19.98 -8.82
CA ALA A 196 -2.39 -19.48 -8.54
C ALA A 196 -2.34 -18.47 -7.38
N LYS A 197 -3.42 -18.31 -6.62
CA LYS A 197 -3.51 -17.43 -5.44
C LYS A 197 -3.36 -15.92 -5.74
N VAL A 198 -3.51 -15.51 -7.00
CA VAL A 198 -3.53 -14.08 -7.40
C VAL A 198 -4.98 -13.60 -7.42
N ARG A 199 -5.56 -13.47 -6.22
CA ARG A 199 -7.02 -13.35 -6.04
C ARG A 199 -7.50 -11.93 -5.74
N ALA A 200 -6.58 -11.02 -5.43
CA ALA A 200 -6.93 -9.65 -5.10
C ALA A 200 -7.61 -8.93 -6.29
N GLY A 201 -8.45 -7.96 -5.95
CA GLY A 201 -9.00 -7.01 -6.90
C GLY A 201 -9.45 -5.75 -6.18
N LYS A 202 -9.89 -4.74 -6.94
CA LYS A 202 -10.17 -3.41 -6.39
C LYS A 202 -11.45 -2.79 -6.92
N TRP A 203 -12.17 -2.12 -6.02
CA TRP A 203 -13.14 -1.09 -6.36
C TRP A 203 -12.40 0.20 -6.73
N MET A 204 -12.71 0.77 -7.89
CA MET A 204 -12.07 2.00 -8.40
C MET A 204 -13.00 3.19 -8.27
N LEU A 205 -12.66 4.12 -7.38
CA LEU A 205 -13.36 5.38 -7.18
C LEU A 205 -12.61 6.50 -7.92
N PHE A 206 -13.36 7.35 -8.60
CA PHE A 206 -12.83 8.52 -9.31
C PHE A 206 -13.34 9.77 -8.60
N CYS A 207 -12.42 10.59 -8.12
CA CYS A 207 -12.70 11.73 -7.24
C CYS A 207 -12.19 13.04 -7.82
N PRO A 208 -12.99 14.11 -7.86
CA PRO A 208 -12.50 15.43 -8.21
C PRO A 208 -11.32 15.83 -7.32
N PRO A 209 -10.28 16.52 -7.85
CA PRO A 209 -9.13 16.95 -7.05
C PRO A 209 -9.49 17.84 -5.85
N ALA A 210 -10.62 18.54 -5.91
CA ALA A 210 -11.11 19.38 -4.81
C ALA A 210 -11.44 18.58 -3.55
N GLU A 211 -11.97 17.36 -3.70
CA GLU A 211 -12.54 16.51 -2.64
C GLU A 211 -11.62 15.35 -2.25
N VAL A 212 -10.48 15.18 -2.93
CA VAL A 212 -9.64 13.97 -2.79
C VAL A 212 -9.16 13.73 -1.36
N ASN A 213 -8.84 14.79 -0.61
CA ASN A 213 -8.39 14.65 0.78
C ASN A 213 -9.50 14.12 1.68
N ASP A 214 -10.71 14.68 1.59
CA ASP A 214 -11.85 14.30 2.44
C ASP A 214 -12.26 12.84 2.19
N VAL A 215 -12.17 12.43 0.93
CA VAL A 215 -12.55 11.08 0.50
C VAL A 215 -11.49 10.08 0.90
N TRP A 216 -10.22 10.46 0.78
CA TRP A 216 -9.11 9.65 1.26
C TRP A 216 -9.11 9.50 2.78
N ASP A 217 -9.45 10.54 3.54
CA ASP A 217 -9.60 10.49 5.00
C ASP A 217 -10.60 9.39 5.41
N ILE A 218 -11.78 9.38 4.80
CA ILE A 218 -12.83 8.38 5.04
C ILE A 218 -12.35 6.97 4.68
N VAL A 219 -11.77 6.80 3.49
CA VAL A 219 -11.28 5.49 3.02
C VAL A 219 -10.15 4.96 3.89
N ALA A 220 -9.20 5.82 4.27
CA ALA A 220 -8.06 5.45 5.09
C ALA A 220 -8.50 4.98 6.48
N LYS A 221 -9.34 5.76 7.16
CA LYS A 221 -9.87 5.40 8.48
C LYS A 221 -10.67 4.11 8.44
N ALA A 222 -11.57 3.96 7.47
CA ALA A 222 -12.37 2.74 7.34
C ALA A 222 -11.54 1.51 6.97
N THR A 223 -10.43 1.66 6.23
CA THR A 223 -9.49 0.57 5.92
C THR A 223 -8.71 0.15 7.16
N ALA A 224 -8.15 1.11 7.90
CA ALA A 224 -7.41 0.83 9.14
C ALA A 224 -8.28 0.22 10.24
N ASN A 225 -9.59 0.53 10.26
CA ASN A 225 -10.55 0.00 11.23
C ASN A 225 -11.18 -1.34 10.82
N ASN A 226 -10.65 -2.03 9.81
CA ASN A 226 -11.19 -3.31 9.31
C ASN A 226 -12.63 -3.23 8.77
N GLU A 227 -13.10 -2.05 8.36
CA GLU A 227 -14.44 -1.87 7.81
C GLU A 227 -14.47 -2.08 6.30
N LEU A 228 -13.38 -1.75 5.60
CA LEU A 228 -13.19 -2.01 4.18
C LEU A 228 -12.44 -3.33 3.97
N GLY A 229 -11.71 -3.46 2.86
CA GLY A 229 -10.98 -4.68 2.53
C GLY A 229 -9.54 -4.65 3.05
N ILE A 230 -8.61 -5.14 2.25
CA ILE A 230 -7.25 -5.51 2.70
C ILE A 230 -6.25 -4.33 2.68
N ALA A 231 -6.51 -3.36 1.80
CA ALA A 231 -5.69 -2.17 1.61
C ALA A 231 -6.47 -1.15 0.77
N ALA A 232 -5.97 0.08 0.74
CA ALA A 232 -6.38 1.09 -0.21
C ALA A 232 -5.18 1.88 -0.73
N LYS A 233 -5.33 2.47 -1.92
CA LYS A 233 -4.35 3.41 -2.48
C LYS A 233 -5.03 4.62 -3.12
N VAL A 234 -4.37 5.76 -3.10
CA VAL A 234 -4.79 6.98 -3.80
C VAL A 234 -3.66 7.52 -4.66
N ALA A 235 -4.00 8.02 -5.84
CA ALA A 235 -3.03 8.66 -6.71
C ALA A 235 -2.59 10.02 -6.10
N PRO A 236 -1.28 10.31 -6.05
CA PRO A 236 -0.75 11.62 -5.66
C PRO A 236 -1.03 12.69 -6.73
N LYS A 237 -0.69 13.94 -6.42
CA LYS A 237 -0.92 15.08 -7.30
C LYS A 237 -0.05 14.97 -8.55
N PRO A 238 -0.64 14.82 -9.76
CA PRO A 238 0.14 14.78 -10.98
C PRO A 238 0.84 16.12 -11.22
N ILE A 239 1.98 16.09 -11.94
CA ILE A 239 2.77 17.28 -12.29
C ILE A 239 1.91 18.28 -13.08
N ASP A 240 1.18 17.78 -14.08
CA ASP A 240 0.25 18.57 -14.90
C ASP A 240 -1.19 18.36 -14.43
N GLU A 241 -1.53 18.94 -13.28
CA GLU A 241 -2.87 18.81 -12.71
C GLU A 241 -3.94 19.55 -13.53
N ASP A 242 -4.77 18.77 -14.21
CA ASP A 242 -6.02 19.24 -14.81
C ASP A 242 -7.15 19.05 -13.79
N SER A 243 -7.78 20.15 -13.37
CA SER A 243 -8.89 20.13 -12.41
C SER A 243 -10.10 19.30 -12.87
N ARG A 244 -10.18 18.96 -14.17
CA ARG A 244 -11.22 18.12 -14.76
C ARG A 244 -10.90 16.63 -14.69
N ARG A 245 -9.65 16.25 -14.35
CA ARG A 245 -9.24 14.85 -14.24
C ARG A 245 -9.42 14.37 -12.81
N ASP A 246 -10.28 13.37 -12.65
CA ASP A 246 -10.49 12.72 -11.38
C ASP A 246 -9.22 12.01 -10.89
N ARG A 247 -9.01 12.03 -9.57
CA ARG A 247 -8.03 11.22 -8.86
C ARG A 247 -8.56 9.82 -8.60
N LEU A 248 -7.75 8.82 -8.91
CA LEU A 248 -8.09 7.42 -8.67
C LEU A 248 -7.82 7.07 -7.19
N ILE A 249 -8.83 6.48 -6.55
CA ILE A 249 -8.72 5.78 -5.28
C ILE A 249 -9.13 4.32 -5.51
N CYS A 250 -8.31 3.38 -5.05
CA CYS A 250 -8.61 1.96 -5.14
C CYS A 250 -8.79 1.39 -3.74
N VAL A 251 -9.86 0.61 -3.54
CA VAL A 251 -10.11 -0.16 -2.31
C VAL A 251 -10.06 -1.63 -2.65
N TYR A 252 -9.11 -2.35 -2.05
CA TYR A 252 -8.80 -3.73 -2.39
C TYR A 252 -9.59 -4.72 -1.55
N THR A 253 -10.01 -5.83 -2.16
CA THR A 253 -10.58 -6.98 -1.45
C THR A 253 -9.70 -8.22 -1.64
N THR A 254 -9.90 -9.24 -0.80
CA THR A 254 -9.04 -10.43 -0.76
C THR A 254 -9.17 -11.31 -1.99
N ASP A 255 -10.40 -11.62 -2.38
CA ASP A 255 -10.70 -12.58 -3.43
C ASP A 255 -11.81 -12.03 -4.33
N PHE A 256 -11.47 -11.75 -5.60
CA PHE A 256 -12.42 -11.25 -6.57
C PHE A 256 -13.57 -12.23 -6.86
N ALA A 257 -13.44 -13.52 -6.52
CA ALA A 257 -14.50 -14.51 -6.68
C ALA A 257 -15.42 -14.58 -5.45
N ASP A 258 -14.99 -14.04 -4.30
CA ASP A 258 -15.79 -13.94 -3.09
C ASP A 258 -16.76 -12.76 -3.21
N LYS A 259 -17.93 -13.04 -3.80
CA LYS A 259 -19.01 -12.07 -3.96
C LYS A 259 -19.55 -11.54 -2.63
N ALA A 260 -19.41 -12.28 -1.54
CA ALA A 260 -19.87 -11.82 -0.23
C ALA A 260 -18.95 -10.72 0.29
N ASP A 261 -17.62 -10.92 0.25
CA ASP A 261 -16.66 -9.87 0.65
C ASP A 261 -16.67 -8.67 -0.30
N VAL A 262 -16.69 -8.92 -1.62
CA VAL A 262 -16.79 -7.85 -2.63
C VAL A 262 -18.06 -7.01 -2.42
N GLY A 263 -19.19 -7.66 -2.15
CA GLY A 263 -20.47 -7.02 -1.86
C GLY A 263 -20.48 -6.29 -0.52
N ARG A 264 -19.88 -6.86 0.53
CA ARG A 264 -19.73 -6.25 1.86
C ARG A 264 -18.94 -4.94 1.77
N VAL A 265 -17.81 -4.95 1.08
CA VAL A 265 -16.99 -3.73 0.88
C VAL A 265 -17.76 -2.69 0.07
N LEU A 266 -18.46 -3.08 -1.00
CA LEU A 266 -19.31 -2.15 -1.75
C LEU A 266 -20.41 -1.54 -0.88
N GLN A 267 -21.08 -2.36 -0.06
CA GLN A 267 -22.12 -1.91 0.84
C GLN A 267 -21.57 -0.89 1.85
N LYS A 268 -20.38 -1.16 2.42
CA LYS A 268 -19.72 -0.20 3.31
C LYS A 268 -19.36 1.11 2.59
N LEU A 269 -18.88 1.04 1.35
CA LEU A 269 -18.62 2.24 0.54
C LEU A 269 -19.89 3.07 0.27
N ARG A 270 -21.07 2.43 0.15
CA ARG A 270 -22.36 3.14 0.07
C ARG A 270 -22.74 3.81 1.38
N GLU A 271 -22.58 3.12 2.50
CA GLU A 271 -22.85 3.66 3.85
C GLU A 271 -21.98 4.89 4.16
N LEU A 272 -20.73 4.87 3.71
CA LEU A 272 -19.79 5.99 3.77
C LEU A 272 -20.08 7.10 2.72
N ARG A 273 -21.14 6.95 1.92
CA ARG A 273 -21.58 7.88 0.86
C ARG A 273 -20.54 8.13 -0.23
N LEU A 274 -19.69 7.13 -0.53
CA LEU A 274 -18.61 7.27 -1.53
C LEU A 274 -18.99 6.82 -2.95
N VAL A 275 -20.16 6.19 -3.12
CA VAL A 275 -20.60 5.63 -4.41
C VAL A 275 -21.79 6.41 -4.98
N GLU A 276 -22.97 6.32 -4.35
CA GLU A 276 -24.21 6.84 -4.92
C GLU A 276 -24.28 8.37 -4.93
N ALA A 277 -23.62 9.02 -3.97
CA ALA A 277 -23.55 10.48 -3.88
C ALA A 277 -22.91 11.14 -5.13
N ARG A 278 -22.18 10.36 -5.94
CA ARG A 278 -21.39 10.86 -7.09
C ARG A 278 -22.08 10.70 -8.44
N GLY A 279 -23.21 10.00 -8.51
CA GLY A 279 -23.99 9.84 -9.75
C GLY A 279 -23.34 9.02 -10.86
N ARG A 280 -22.16 8.40 -10.63
CA ARG A 280 -21.48 7.52 -11.61
C ARG A 280 -21.21 6.15 -10.97
N PRO A 281 -21.47 5.04 -11.70
CA PRO A 281 -21.14 3.72 -11.18
C PRO A 281 -19.62 3.56 -11.05
N ILE A 282 -19.20 2.87 -10.00
CA ILE A 282 -17.82 2.41 -9.84
C ILE A 282 -17.68 0.98 -10.35
N TYR A 283 -16.45 0.59 -10.69
CA TYR A 283 -16.17 -0.71 -11.28
C TYR A 283 -15.15 -1.48 -10.46
N TYR A 284 -15.30 -2.80 -10.46
CA TYR A 284 -14.40 -3.72 -9.79
C TYR A 284 -13.46 -4.39 -10.80
N LYS A 285 -12.16 -4.24 -10.60
CA LYS A 285 -11.12 -4.80 -11.46
C LYS A 285 -10.24 -5.80 -10.69
N PRO A 286 -10.14 -7.06 -11.14
CA PRO A 286 -9.17 -8.03 -10.62
C PRO A 286 -7.73 -7.60 -10.91
N ASP A 287 -6.80 -7.83 -9.98
CA ASP A 287 -5.40 -7.44 -10.16
C ASP A 287 -4.72 -8.20 -11.30
N VAL A 288 -5.14 -9.46 -11.56
CA VAL A 288 -4.70 -10.22 -12.74
C VAL A 288 -4.88 -9.44 -14.04
N TYR A 289 -5.96 -8.68 -14.18
CA TYR A 289 -6.17 -7.88 -15.38
C TYR A 289 -5.19 -6.71 -15.48
N THR A 290 -4.74 -6.14 -14.36
CA THR A 290 -3.64 -5.15 -14.40
C THR A 290 -2.33 -5.84 -14.78
N TYR A 291 -2.02 -6.97 -14.15
CA TYR A 291 -0.78 -7.71 -14.38
C TYR A 291 -0.53 -8.08 -15.85
N ILE A 292 -1.60 -8.36 -16.61
CA ILE A 292 -1.52 -8.75 -18.04
C ILE A 292 -1.96 -7.62 -18.99
N GLY A 293 -2.04 -6.38 -18.52
CA GLY A 293 -2.30 -5.21 -19.37
C GLY A 293 -3.73 -5.07 -19.90
N ILE A 294 -4.72 -5.75 -19.32
CA ILE A 294 -6.13 -5.53 -19.63
C ILE A 294 -6.59 -4.23 -18.95
N SER A 295 -6.59 -3.16 -19.72
CA SER A 295 -7.11 -1.83 -19.37
C SER A 295 -8.33 -1.47 -20.23
N SER A 296 -8.96 -0.32 -19.96
CA SER A 296 -10.03 0.18 -20.82
C SER A 296 -9.50 0.41 -22.24
N GLY A 297 -10.21 -0.09 -23.26
CA GLY A 297 -9.78 0.02 -24.66
C GLY A 297 -8.58 -0.87 -25.04
N ASN A 298 -8.28 -1.91 -24.26
CA ASN A 298 -7.22 -2.87 -24.61
C ASN A 298 -7.43 -3.50 -26.00
N ILE A 299 -6.33 -3.93 -26.61
CA ILE A 299 -6.29 -4.47 -27.97
C ILE A 299 -7.12 -5.74 -28.18
N TRP A 300 -7.38 -6.50 -27.11
CA TRP A 300 -8.21 -7.70 -27.16
C TRP A 300 -9.70 -7.38 -27.07
N GLY A 301 -10.07 -6.12 -26.82
CA GLY A 301 -11.45 -5.68 -26.61
C GLY A 301 -12.15 -6.46 -25.49
N LEU A 302 -11.39 -6.86 -24.46
CA LEU A 302 -11.90 -7.48 -23.24
C LEU A 302 -12.40 -6.40 -22.27
N LYS A 303 -13.40 -6.73 -21.44
CA LYS A 303 -13.81 -5.83 -20.35
C LYS A 303 -12.75 -5.82 -19.27
N ALA A 304 -12.35 -4.63 -18.84
CA ALA A 304 -11.35 -4.44 -17.78
C ALA A 304 -11.94 -4.53 -16.36
N SER A 305 -13.24 -4.77 -16.22
CA SER A 305 -13.93 -4.95 -14.94
C SER A 305 -14.84 -6.17 -15.00
N ILE A 306 -15.03 -6.82 -13.85
CA ILE A 306 -15.90 -7.99 -13.71
C ILE A 306 -17.19 -7.68 -12.94
N TYR A 307 -17.20 -6.61 -12.13
CA TYR A 307 -18.38 -6.12 -11.44
C TYR A 307 -18.55 -4.61 -11.56
N SER A 308 -19.77 -4.15 -11.31
CA SER A 308 -20.15 -2.75 -11.20
C SER A 308 -20.89 -2.48 -9.89
N SER A 309 -20.92 -1.23 -9.44
CA SER A 309 -21.74 -0.84 -8.28
C SER A 309 -23.25 -0.95 -8.49
N ASN A 310 -23.70 -1.26 -9.70
CA ASN A 310 -25.12 -1.54 -9.98
C ASN A 310 -25.44 -3.03 -9.78
N ASP A 311 -24.43 -3.87 -9.61
CA ASP A 311 -24.62 -5.29 -9.40
C ASP A 311 -25.19 -5.55 -7.99
N ILE A 312 -26.06 -6.56 -7.90
CA ILE A 312 -26.65 -6.98 -6.63
C ILE A 312 -25.87 -8.18 -6.12
N PHE A 313 -25.14 -7.98 -5.03
CA PHE A 313 -24.47 -9.03 -4.28
C PHE A 313 -25.43 -9.52 -3.20
N ARG A 314 -25.88 -10.77 -3.29
CA ARG A 314 -26.69 -11.37 -2.22
C ARG A 314 -25.74 -11.85 -1.13
N SER A 315 -25.99 -11.40 0.09
CA SER A 315 -25.39 -11.92 1.32
C SER A 315 -25.82 -13.36 1.58
#